data_AF-W4L295-F1
#
_entry.id   AF-W4L295-F1
#
_cell.length_a   1.000
_cell.length_b   1.000
_cell.length_c   1.000
_cell.angle_alpha   90.00
_cell.angle_beta   90.00
_cell.angle_gamma   90.00
#
_symmetry.space_group_name_H-M   'P 1'
#
loop_
_entity.id
_entity.type
_entity.pdbx_description
1 polymer ?
#
loop_
_entity_poly.entity_id
_entity_poly.type
_entity_poly.pdbx_seq_one_letter_code
_entity_poly.pdbx_strand_id
1 'polypeptide(L)'
;MENSPAEWKEIPTSFYAIDVALQVLAEKLGRYVLTIEECKQEAEKLHMDDKSMMAALRYLHGINILFYYDDENALPGVVFVNGQVLLDKVTELVEKSHQLRENPSSGVAIGGEWEKFRNHAIVTRDQLKGFKKHYQEGIFSVDDLITLFTFKPILAPLGQDRFLIPAILPAEGTKRLIGFIESNHYLLFFFPHGIPFGVFCALNASVINHAGWSLLESQVDQSRSVATASLTLCLAVILGRSVWWTPLATTLL
;
A
#
# COMPACT_ATOMS: atom_id res chain seq x y z
N MET A 1 -11.60 -29.42 5.11
CA MET A 1 -11.74 -28.34 6.12
C MET A 1 -11.08 -28.85 7.37
N GLU A 2 -9.78 -28.58 7.49
CA GLU A 2 -9.01 -28.93 8.68
C GLU A 2 -9.24 -27.79 9.67
N ASN A 3 -9.91 -28.11 10.77
CA ASN A 3 -10.18 -27.16 11.85
C ASN A 3 -8.84 -26.79 12.48
N SER A 4 -8.28 -25.63 12.13
CA SER A 4 -7.21 -25.02 12.89
C SER A 4 -7.76 -24.76 14.30
N PRO A 5 -7.23 -25.41 15.36
CA PRO A 5 -7.73 -25.18 16.70
C PRO A 5 -7.35 -23.74 17.07
N ALA A 6 -8.35 -22.90 17.29
CA ALA A 6 -8.12 -21.59 17.88
C ALA A 6 -7.48 -21.80 19.27
N GLU A 7 -6.17 -21.58 19.34
CA GLU A 7 -5.39 -21.72 20.56
C GLU A 7 -5.73 -20.52 21.46
N TRP A 8 -6.44 -20.76 22.56
CA TRP A 8 -6.78 -19.72 23.52
C TRP A 8 -5.49 -19.26 24.22
N LYS A 9 -5.02 -18.07 23.87
CA LYS A 9 -3.84 -17.47 24.49
C LYS A 9 -4.27 -16.50 25.58
N GLU A 10 -3.81 -16.73 26.81
CA GLU A 10 -3.99 -15.77 27.90
C GLU A 10 -3.17 -14.51 27.58
N ILE A 11 -3.85 -13.39 27.38
CA ILE A 11 -3.23 -12.10 27.08
C ILE A 11 -3.36 -11.22 28.33
N PRO A 12 -2.27 -10.54 28.75
CA PRO A 12 -2.35 -9.62 29.89
C PRO A 12 -3.41 -8.55 29.67
N THR A 13 -4.28 -8.32 30.67
CA THR A 13 -5.30 -7.26 30.62
C THR A 13 -4.69 -5.87 30.39
N SER A 14 -3.42 -5.68 30.75
CA SER A 14 -2.67 -4.45 30.50
C SER A 14 -2.53 -4.12 29.01
N PHE A 15 -2.57 -5.11 28.11
CA PHE A 15 -2.49 -4.88 26.66
C PHE A 15 -3.77 -4.21 26.13
N TYR A 16 -4.91 -4.57 26.70
CA TYR A 16 -6.18 -3.89 26.42
C TYR A 16 -6.20 -2.49 27.06
N ALA A 17 -5.68 -2.37 28.29
CA ALA A 17 -5.63 -1.07 28.97
C ALA A 17 -4.79 -0.04 28.20
N ILE A 18 -3.64 -0.44 27.64
CA ILE A 18 -2.81 0.45 26.83
C ILE A 18 -3.49 0.82 25.51
N ASP A 19 -4.15 -0.10 24.82
CA ASP A 19 -4.94 0.20 23.61
C ASP A 19 -5.96 1.33 23.88
N VAL A 20 -6.79 1.16 24.91
CA VAL A 20 -7.77 2.17 25.31
C VAL A 20 -7.10 3.50 25.67
N ALA A 21 -5.97 3.47 26.40
CA ALA A 21 -5.25 4.68 26.76
C ALA A 21 -4.70 5.43 25.54
N LEU A 22 -4.16 4.70 24.54
CA LEU A 22 -3.65 5.29 23.30
C LEU A 22 -4.78 5.86 22.44
N GLN A 23 -5.93 5.20 22.37
CA GLN A 23 -7.11 5.72 21.68
C GLN A 23 -7.61 7.03 22.31
N VAL A 24 -7.74 7.06 23.64
CA VAL A 24 -8.12 8.28 24.37
C VAL A 24 -7.10 9.40 24.17
N LEU A 25 -5.80 9.09 24.18
CA LEU A 25 -4.76 10.06 23.89
C LEU A 25 -4.87 10.61 22.46
N ALA A 26 -5.05 9.74 21.48
CA ALA A 26 -5.21 10.10 20.07
C ALA A 26 -6.42 11.03 19.86
N GLU A 27 -7.55 10.71 20.47
CA GLU A 27 -8.75 11.55 20.45
C GLU A 27 -8.50 12.93 21.09
N LYS A 28 -7.85 12.95 22.25
CA LYS A 28 -7.50 14.19 22.95
C LYS A 28 -6.57 15.09 22.14
N LEU A 29 -5.63 14.50 21.40
CA LEU A 29 -4.70 15.22 20.54
C LEU A 29 -5.29 15.55 19.17
N GLY A 30 -6.46 14.99 18.83
CA GLY A 30 -7.10 15.17 17.52
C GLY A 30 -6.32 14.53 16.36
N ARG A 31 -5.48 13.53 16.64
CA ARG A 31 -4.68 12.81 15.63
C ARG A 31 -4.52 11.34 15.99
N TYR A 32 -4.54 10.47 14.97
CA TYR A 32 -4.46 9.02 15.14
C TYR A 32 -3.06 8.43 14.90
N VAL A 33 -2.05 9.29 14.87
CA VAL A 33 -0.64 8.91 14.74
C VAL A 33 0.10 9.45 15.93
N LEU A 34 0.78 8.58 16.67
CA LEU A 34 1.51 8.90 17.90
C LEU A 34 2.99 8.56 17.75
N THR A 35 3.84 9.23 18.52
CA THR A 35 5.24 8.82 18.69
C THR A 35 5.37 7.70 19.71
N ILE A 36 6.51 7.02 19.70
CA ILE A 36 6.82 6.03 20.74
C ILE A 36 6.96 6.67 22.12
N GLU A 37 7.51 7.88 22.22
CA GLU A 37 7.63 8.59 23.49
C GLU A 37 6.26 8.89 24.11
N GLU A 38 5.27 9.24 23.29
CA GLU A 38 3.89 9.43 23.73
C GLU A 38 3.28 8.12 24.23
N CYS A 39 3.55 7.01 23.54
CA CYS A 39 3.10 5.70 23.97
C CYS A 39 3.74 5.30 25.31
N LYS A 40 5.03 5.59 25.50
CA LYS A 40 5.75 5.34 26.76
C LYS A 40 5.14 6.10 27.93
N GLN A 41 4.81 7.38 27.73
CA GLN A 41 4.18 8.20 28.77
C GLN A 41 2.83 7.64 29.22
N GLU A 42 2.02 7.07 28.31
CA GLU A 42 0.78 6.39 28.70
C GLU A 42 1.03 5.03 29.37
N ALA A 43 2.02 4.27 28.89
CA ALA A 43 2.42 3.01 29.49
C ALA A 43 2.91 3.16 30.94
N GLU A 44 3.69 4.21 31.24
CA GLU A 44 4.16 4.52 32.59
C GLU A 44 3.01 4.76 33.56
N LYS A 45 1.94 5.43 33.13
CA LYS A 45 0.73 5.66 33.95
C LYS A 45 0.00 4.35 34.28
N LEU A 46 0.16 3.34 33.43
CA LEU A 46 -0.37 1.98 33.64
C LEU A 46 0.63 1.06 34.35
N HIS A 47 1.75 1.59 34.84
CA HIS A 47 2.84 0.83 35.44
C HIS A 47 3.41 -0.27 34.52
N MET A 48 3.36 -0.05 33.21
CA MET A 48 3.96 -0.93 32.22
C MET A 48 5.41 -0.51 31.95
N ASP A 49 6.33 -1.47 31.93
CA ASP A 49 7.69 -1.23 31.47
C ASP A 49 7.78 -1.15 29.94
N ASP A 50 8.89 -0.57 29.44
CA ASP A 50 9.15 -0.42 28.00
C ASP A 50 9.01 -1.75 27.25
N LYS A 51 9.49 -2.86 27.84
CA LYS A 51 9.47 -4.16 27.19
C LYS A 51 8.04 -4.67 27.01
N SER A 52 7.20 -4.50 28.02
CA SER A 52 5.80 -4.89 28.04
C SER A 52 4.98 -4.02 27.11
N MET A 53 5.27 -2.71 27.06
CA MET A 53 4.65 -1.80 26.10
C MET A 53 4.96 -2.21 24.65
N MET A 54 6.23 -2.45 24.32
CA MET A 54 6.63 -2.86 22.96
C MET A 54 6.01 -4.21 22.58
N ALA A 55 5.94 -5.16 23.53
CA ALA A 55 5.24 -6.42 23.32
C ALA A 55 3.73 -6.22 23.07
N ALA A 56 3.10 -5.27 23.78
CA ALA A 56 1.70 -4.91 23.57
C ALA A 56 1.48 -4.29 22.18
N LEU A 57 2.31 -3.35 21.75
CA LEU A 57 2.22 -2.73 20.43
C LEU A 57 2.33 -3.78 19.30
N ARG A 58 3.31 -4.69 19.39
CA ARG A 58 3.47 -5.79 18.42
C ARG A 58 2.28 -6.74 18.43
N TYR A 59 1.76 -7.06 19.61
CA TYR A 59 0.57 -7.90 19.73
C TYR A 59 -0.65 -7.24 19.07
N LEU A 60 -0.92 -5.98 19.41
CA LEU A 60 -2.04 -5.22 18.86
C LEU A 60 -1.89 -5.00 17.34
N HIS A 61 -0.65 -4.87 16.85
CA HIS A 61 -0.34 -4.89 15.43
C HIS A 61 -0.71 -6.22 14.77
N GLY A 62 -0.31 -7.34 15.36
CA GLY A 62 -0.60 -8.68 14.83
C GLY A 62 -2.09 -9.03 14.77
N ILE A 63 -2.95 -8.32 15.52
CA ILE A 63 -4.41 -8.46 15.47
C ILE A 63 -5.12 -7.27 14.81
N ASN A 64 -4.37 -6.39 14.12
CA ASN A 64 -4.88 -5.28 13.33
C ASN A 64 -5.73 -4.24 14.10
N ILE A 65 -5.50 -4.08 15.40
CA ILE A 65 -6.15 -3.01 16.20
C ILE A 65 -5.45 -1.67 15.95
N LEU A 66 -4.13 -1.67 16.00
CA LEU A 66 -3.26 -0.54 15.66
C LEU A 66 -2.15 -1.02 14.73
N PHE A 67 -1.35 -0.11 14.18
CA PHE A 67 -0.21 -0.48 13.34
C PHE A 67 1.08 0.10 13.89
N TYR A 68 2.05 -0.79 14.09
CA TYR A 68 3.38 -0.45 14.56
C TYR A 68 4.39 -1.26 13.74
N TYR A 69 5.25 -0.57 13.00
CA TYR A 69 6.16 -1.20 12.04
C TYR A 69 7.61 -1.08 12.53
N ASP A 70 7.93 -1.75 13.65
CA ASP A 70 9.30 -1.87 14.13
C ASP A 70 10.08 -3.01 13.48
N ASP A 71 9.38 -3.92 12.80
CA ASP A 71 9.99 -4.95 11.98
C ASP A 71 10.89 -4.31 10.91
N GLU A 72 12.13 -4.82 10.82
CA GLU A 72 13.16 -4.38 9.87
C GLU A 72 13.45 -2.87 9.90
N ASN A 73 13.09 -2.18 10.98
CA ASN A 73 13.17 -0.72 11.12
C ASN A 73 12.42 0.04 10.01
N ALA A 74 11.32 -0.50 9.49
CA ALA A 74 10.55 0.16 8.44
C ALA A 74 9.99 1.51 8.92
N LEU A 75 9.44 1.59 10.15
CA LEU A 75 8.99 2.83 10.76
C LEU A 75 8.91 2.73 12.30
N PRO A 76 10.04 2.55 13.03
CA PRO A 76 10.03 2.19 14.45
C PRO A 76 9.59 3.31 15.40
N GLY A 77 9.52 4.56 14.94
CA GLY A 77 9.17 5.73 15.76
C GLY A 77 7.68 6.12 15.74
N VAL A 78 6.87 5.45 14.92
CA VAL A 78 5.51 5.88 14.60
C VAL A 78 4.51 4.78 14.91
N VAL A 79 3.46 5.12 15.64
CA VAL A 79 2.34 4.23 15.97
C VAL A 79 1.05 4.79 15.37
N PHE A 80 0.41 4.00 14.50
CA PHE A 80 -0.90 4.34 13.95
C PHE A 80 -1.98 3.70 14.82
N VAL A 81 -2.61 4.50 15.68
CA VAL A 81 -3.66 4.03 16.60
C VAL A 81 -4.93 3.65 15.86
N ASN A 82 -5.11 4.14 14.63
CA ASN A 82 -6.25 3.82 13.79
C ASN A 82 -5.80 3.45 12.37
N GLY A 83 -6.15 2.25 11.91
CA GLY A 83 -5.86 1.77 10.55
C GLY A 83 -6.46 2.64 9.44
N GLN A 84 -7.50 3.40 9.75
CA GLN A 84 -8.12 4.34 8.82
C GLN A 84 -7.12 5.39 8.30
N VAL A 85 -6.07 5.71 9.08
CA VAL A 85 -5.01 6.63 8.63
C VAL A 85 -4.36 6.15 7.33
N LEU A 86 -3.99 4.86 7.27
CA LEU A 86 -3.35 4.27 6.10
C LEU A 86 -4.35 4.04 4.97
N LEU A 87 -5.58 3.61 5.31
CA LEU A 87 -6.64 3.43 4.33
C LEU A 87 -7.02 4.73 3.64
N ASP A 88 -7.08 5.85 4.37
CA ASP A 88 -7.38 7.16 3.80
C ASP A 88 -6.31 7.60 2.82
N LYS A 89 -5.03 7.28 3.06
CA LYS A 89 -3.94 7.54 2.10
C LYS A 89 -4.11 6.75 0.81
N VAL A 90 -4.43 5.46 0.91
CA VAL A 90 -4.72 4.64 -0.27
C VAL A 90 -5.97 5.17 -0.99
N THR A 91 -6.98 5.59 -0.23
CA THR A 91 -8.23 6.14 -0.77
C THR A 91 -7.98 7.43 -1.54
N GLU A 92 -7.19 8.37 -1.00
CA GLU A 92 -6.80 9.59 -1.71
C GLU A 92 -6.13 9.30 -3.07
N LEU A 93 -5.25 8.30 -3.12
CA LEU A 93 -4.57 7.87 -4.36
C LEU A 93 -5.57 7.31 -5.39
N VAL A 94 -6.47 6.44 -4.93
CA VAL A 94 -7.48 5.79 -5.78
C VAL A 94 -8.50 6.82 -6.28
N GLU A 95 -9.05 7.65 -5.40
CA GLU A 95 -9.98 8.73 -5.74
C GLU A 95 -9.36 9.67 -6.78
N LYS A 96 -8.10 10.08 -6.58
CA LYS A 96 -7.40 10.94 -7.53
C LYS A 96 -7.22 10.29 -8.89
N SER A 97 -6.89 8.99 -8.91
CA SER A 97 -6.77 8.22 -10.15
C SER A 97 -8.10 8.16 -10.90
N HIS A 98 -9.21 7.91 -10.20
CA HIS A 98 -10.55 7.92 -10.78
C HIS A 98 -10.96 9.29 -11.31
N GLN A 99 -10.76 10.36 -10.54
CA GLN A 99 -11.07 11.73 -10.94
C GLN A 99 -10.34 12.13 -12.24
N LEU A 100 -9.06 11.77 -12.37
CA LEU A 100 -8.26 12.06 -13.56
C LEU A 100 -8.69 11.26 -14.79
N ARG A 101 -9.35 10.11 -14.61
CA ARG A 101 -9.90 9.28 -15.68
C ARG A 101 -11.26 9.76 -16.15
N GLU A 102 -12.13 10.13 -15.22
CA GLU A 102 -13.49 10.59 -15.53
C GLU A 102 -13.49 11.99 -16.14
N ASN A 103 -12.59 12.86 -15.68
CA ASN A 103 -12.51 14.25 -16.13
C ASN A 103 -11.08 14.60 -16.58
N PRO A 104 -10.67 14.19 -17.80
CA PRO A 104 -9.34 14.48 -18.33
C PRO A 104 -9.02 15.99 -18.41
N SER A 105 -10.06 16.82 -18.41
CA SER A 105 -9.99 18.27 -18.63
C SER A 105 -10.09 19.11 -17.34
N SER A 106 -10.40 18.53 -16.18
CA SER A 106 -10.63 19.28 -14.92
C SER A 106 -9.38 19.41 -14.03
N GLY A 107 -8.24 18.89 -14.46
CA GLY A 107 -6.97 18.99 -13.76
C GLY A 107 -6.15 20.16 -14.29
N VAL A 108 -5.90 21.14 -13.43
CA VAL A 108 -4.90 22.21 -13.60
C VAL A 108 -3.61 21.65 -14.21
N ALA A 109 -3.22 22.23 -15.35
CA ALA A 109 -2.04 21.94 -16.15
C ALA A 109 -1.98 20.54 -16.79
N ILE A 110 -2.19 20.54 -18.11
CA ILE A 110 -1.65 19.57 -19.07
C ILE A 110 -0.12 19.60 -18.92
N GLY A 111 0.39 18.85 -17.94
CA GLY A 111 1.80 18.69 -17.64
C GLY A 111 2.05 17.21 -17.34
N GLY A 112 3.04 16.64 -18.01
CA GLY A 112 3.18 15.18 -18.21
C GLY A 112 3.18 14.30 -16.95
N GLU A 113 3.46 14.82 -15.75
CA GLU A 113 3.56 13.99 -14.54
C GLU A 113 2.20 13.47 -14.04
N TRP A 114 1.10 14.24 -14.11
CA TRP A 114 -0.24 13.72 -13.77
C TRP A 114 -0.81 12.81 -14.86
N GLU A 115 -0.37 13.00 -16.10
CA GLU A 115 -0.66 12.08 -17.19
C GLU A 115 -0.01 10.72 -16.97
N LYS A 116 1.25 10.69 -16.52
CA LYS A 116 1.93 9.45 -16.12
C LYS A 116 1.23 8.75 -14.96
N PHE A 117 0.73 9.49 -13.97
CA PHE A 117 -0.05 8.91 -12.89
C PHE A 117 -1.34 8.24 -13.41
N ARG A 118 -2.08 8.94 -14.28
CA ARG A 118 -3.33 8.42 -14.86
C ARG A 118 -3.11 7.17 -15.74
N ASN A 119 -2.14 7.24 -16.64
CA ASN A 119 -1.93 6.25 -17.71
C ASN A 119 -1.01 5.10 -17.30
N HIS A 120 -0.07 5.35 -16.39
CA HIS A 120 0.99 4.40 -16.03
C HIS A 120 1.05 4.10 -14.53
N ALA A 121 0.16 4.69 -13.72
CA ALA A 121 0.18 4.58 -12.26
C ALA A 121 1.52 5.01 -11.64
N ILE A 122 2.23 5.94 -12.29
CA ILE A 122 3.50 6.48 -11.78
C ILE A 122 3.22 7.79 -11.05
N VAL A 123 3.59 7.84 -9.77
CA VAL A 123 3.45 9.02 -8.91
C VAL A 123 4.83 9.59 -8.58
N THR A 124 4.92 10.91 -8.40
CA THR A 124 6.13 11.56 -7.88
C THR A 124 6.01 11.85 -6.38
N ARG A 125 7.16 12.04 -5.71
CA ARG A 125 7.21 12.49 -4.31
C ARG A 125 6.42 13.78 -4.09
N ASP A 126 6.50 14.73 -5.02
CA ASP A 126 5.77 16.00 -4.92
C ASP A 126 4.27 15.85 -5.12
N GLN A 127 3.83 14.92 -5.96
CA GLN A 127 2.41 14.56 -6.04
C GLN A 127 1.92 13.91 -4.74
N LEU A 128 2.75 13.07 -4.10
CA LEU A 128 2.42 12.46 -2.81
C LEU A 128 2.23 13.49 -1.69
N LYS A 129 3.04 14.57 -1.67
CA LYS A 129 2.84 15.72 -0.76
C LYS A 129 1.47 16.38 -0.93
N GLY A 130 0.83 16.24 -2.10
CA GLY A 130 -0.50 16.78 -2.38
C GLY A 130 -1.63 16.08 -1.62
N PHE A 131 -1.43 14.86 -1.14
CA PHE A 131 -2.44 14.08 -0.39
C PHE A 131 -2.34 14.39 1.11
N LYS A 132 -3.09 15.39 1.57
CA LYS A 132 -2.83 16.04 2.87
C LYS A 132 -3.32 15.25 4.09
N LYS A 133 -4.25 14.30 3.97
CA LYS A 133 -4.89 13.67 5.14
C LYS A 133 -3.86 13.00 6.05
N HIS A 134 -3.97 13.18 7.37
CA HIS A 134 -3.18 12.47 8.39
C HIS A 134 -1.66 12.64 8.38
N TYR A 135 -1.07 13.48 7.51
CA TYR A 135 0.31 13.87 7.72
C TYR A 135 0.42 14.70 8.99
N GLN A 136 1.45 14.42 9.78
CA GLN A 136 1.68 15.07 11.05
C GLN A 136 3.14 15.50 11.10
N GLU A 137 3.37 16.81 11.16
CA GLU A 137 4.71 17.37 11.16
C GLU A 137 5.54 16.80 12.33
N GLY A 138 6.75 16.33 12.03
CA GLY A 138 7.66 15.71 12.99
C GLY A 138 7.29 14.28 13.42
N ILE A 139 6.18 13.72 12.94
CA ILE A 139 5.72 12.37 13.33
C ILE A 139 5.53 11.47 12.11
N PHE A 140 4.77 11.91 11.12
CA PHE A 140 4.49 11.12 9.91
C PHE A 140 4.49 12.00 8.67
N SER A 141 5.50 11.78 7.83
CA SER A 141 5.81 12.53 6.63
C SER A 141 5.55 11.73 5.35
N VAL A 142 5.78 12.37 4.20
CA VAL A 142 5.73 11.69 2.90
C VAL A 142 6.79 10.60 2.78
N ASP A 143 7.95 10.82 3.38
CA ASP A 143 9.08 9.88 3.29
C ASP A 143 8.78 8.62 4.12
N ASP A 144 8.11 8.79 5.26
CA ASP A 144 7.61 7.69 6.09
C ASP A 144 6.54 6.89 5.33
N LEU A 145 5.62 7.56 4.63
CA LEU A 145 4.63 6.90 3.78
C LEU A 145 5.30 6.11 2.65
N ILE A 146 6.29 6.69 1.96
CA ILE A 146 7.03 6.01 0.89
C ILE A 146 7.74 4.78 1.44
N THR A 147 8.42 4.91 2.58
CA THR A 147 9.13 3.80 3.22
C THR A 147 8.16 2.68 3.57
N LEU A 148 7.05 3.03 4.23
CA LEU A 148 6.01 2.08 4.62
C LEU A 148 5.35 1.39 3.42
N PHE A 149 4.98 2.14 2.38
CA PHE A 149 4.31 1.57 1.19
C PHE A 149 5.28 0.86 0.24
N THR A 150 6.59 1.05 0.39
CA THR A 150 7.58 0.22 -0.28
C THR A 150 7.76 -1.10 0.48
N PHE A 151 7.80 -1.04 1.82
CA PHE A 151 7.86 -2.20 2.71
C PHE A 151 6.62 -3.09 2.58
N LYS A 152 5.41 -2.51 2.60
CA LYS A 152 4.16 -3.18 2.26
C LYS A 152 3.92 -2.97 0.77
N PRO A 153 4.21 -3.92 -0.14
CA PRO A 153 4.44 -3.74 -1.59
C PRO A 153 3.24 -3.12 -2.36
N ILE A 154 2.97 -1.85 -2.07
CA ILE A 154 1.92 -0.98 -2.59
C ILE A 154 2.58 -0.01 -3.58
N LEU A 155 3.77 0.48 -3.23
CA LEU A 155 4.66 1.29 -4.05
C LEU A 155 5.89 0.51 -4.48
N ALA A 156 6.40 0.86 -5.66
CA ALA A 156 7.68 0.40 -6.15
C ALA A 156 8.54 1.56 -6.68
N PRO A 157 9.76 1.80 -6.17
CA PRO A 157 10.58 2.91 -6.61
C PRO A 157 11.12 2.65 -8.03
N LEU A 158 10.98 3.64 -8.91
CA LEU A 158 11.49 3.65 -10.27
C LEU A 158 12.69 4.62 -10.43
N GLY A 159 13.30 5.00 -9.30
CA GLY A 159 14.32 6.05 -9.17
C GLY A 159 14.21 6.75 -7.82
N GLN A 160 14.76 7.97 -7.70
CA GLN A 160 14.77 8.72 -6.44
C GLN A 160 13.41 9.33 -6.06
N ASP A 161 12.62 9.77 -7.06
CA ASP A 161 11.40 10.56 -6.82
C ASP A 161 10.17 10.06 -7.56
N ARG A 162 10.26 8.89 -8.22
CA ARG A 162 9.15 8.29 -8.98
C ARG A 162 8.83 6.91 -8.44
N PHE A 163 7.54 6.61 -8.32
CA PHE A 163 7.06 5.37 -7.74
C PHE A 163 5.91 4.81 -8.58
N LEU A 164 5.92 3.51 -8.85
CA LEU A 164 4.80 2.78 -9.44
C LEU A 164 3.80 2.40 -8.35
N ILE A 165 2.51 2.53 -8.64
CA ILE A 165 1.41 2.04 -7.80
C ILE A 165 0.62 0.97 -8.57
N PRO A 166 1.00 -0.31 -8.51
CA PRO A 166 0.40 -1.33 -9.38
C PRO A 166 -1.12 -1.46 -9.25
N ALA A 167 -1.66 -1.21 -8.05
CA ALA A 167 -3.10 -1.34 -7.77
C ALA A 167 -4.00 -0.38 -8.53
N ILE A 168 -3.47 0.76 -9.00
CA ILE A 168 -4.24 1.75 -9.78
C ILE A 168 -3.90 1.70 -11.25
N LEU A 169 -3.15 0.70 -11.73
CA LEU A 169 -2.90 0.54 -13.17
C LEU A 169 -4.23 0.45 -13.92
N PRO A 170 -4.34 1.11 -15.09
CA PRO A 170 -5.55 1.00 -15.89
C PRO A 170 -5.72 -0.44 -16.35
N ALA A 171 -6.94 -0.96 -16.21
CA ALA A 171 -7.31 -2.23 -16.83
C ALA A 171 -7.46 -1.99 -18.34
N GLU A 172 -6.36 -2.01 -19.08
CA GLU A 172 -6.45 -2.15 -20.53
C GLU A 172 -6.85 -3.60 -20.84
N GLY A 173 -7.94 -3.77 -21.59
CA GLY A 173 -8.31 -5.09 -22.11
C GLY A 173 -7.10 -5.70 -22.80
N THR A 174 -6.82 -6.97 -22.53
CA THR A 174 -5.70 -7.71 -23.12
C THR A 174 -5.76 -7.59 -24.64
N LYS A 175 -5.03 -6.62 -25.21
CA LYS A 175 -4.63 -6.70 -26.61
C LYS A 175 -3.82 -7.97 -26.65
N ARG A 176 -4.35 -9.01 -27.30
CA ARG A 176 -3.64 -10.26 -27.58
C ARG A 176 -2.23 -9.85 -28.00
N LEU A 177 -1.26 -10.10 -27.14
CA LEU A 177 0.15 -9.90 -27.45
C LEU A 177 0.50 -10.98 -28.47
N ILE A 178 0.16 -10.72 -29.74
CA ILE A 178 0.58 -11.53 -30.89
C ILE A 178 2.02 -11.12 -31.16
N GLY A 179 2.91 -11.74 -30.39
CA GLY A 179 4.33 -11.44 -30.38
C GLY A 179 4.96 -12.20 -29.24
N PHE A 180 4.83 -13.54 -29.28
CA PHE A 180 5.60 -14.40 -28.42
C PHE A 180 7.07 -14.05 -28.61
N ILE A 181 7.69 -13.50 -27.57
CA ILE A 181 9.13 -13.59 -27.39
C ILE A 181 9.41 -15.08 -27.23
N GLU A 182 10.33 -15.63 -28.03
CA GLU A 182 10.87 -17.00 -27.89
C GLU A 182 11.66 -17.13 -26.57
N SER A 183 11.01 -16.87 -25.43
CA SER A 183 11.59 -17.09 -24.12
C SER A 183 11.16 -18.46 -23.63
N ASN A 184 12.12 -19.36 -23.44
CA ASN A 184 11.92 -20.71 -22.89
C ASN A 184 11.56 -20.72 -21.39
N HIS A 185 11.25 -19.57 -20.79
CA HIS A 185 11.00 -19.44 -19.35
C HIS A 185 9.57 -18.91 -19.14
N TYR A 186 8.75 -19.72 -18.47
CA TYR A 186 7.38 -19.38 -18.13
C TYR A 186 7.25 -19.27 -16.61
N LEU A 187 6.57 -18.22 -16.16
CA LEU A 187 6.21 -18.05 -14.76
C LEU A 187 4.78 -18.55 -14.57
N LEU A 188 4.62 -19.73 -13.97
CA LEU A 188 3.33 -20.31 -13.66
C LEU A 188 2.99 -20.05 -12.20
N PHE A 189 1.88 -19.36 -11.95
CA PHE A 189 1.30 -19.22 -10.61
C PHE A 189 0.09 -20.14 -10.49
N PHE A 190 0.08 -20.95 -9.44
CA PHE A 190 -1.03 -21.84 -9.14
C PHE A 190 -1.70 -21.42 -7.83
N PHE A 191 -2.99 -21.14 -7.90
CA PHE A 191 -3.80 -20.68 -6.77
C PHE A 191 -4.93 -21.69 -6.49
N PRO A 192 -4.68 -22.75 -5.69
CA PRO A 192 -5.63 -23.84 -5.50
C PRO A 192 -6.96 -23.42 -4.86
N HIS A 193 -6.98 -22.28 -4.17
CA HIS A 193 -8.13 -21.79 -3.40
C HIS A 193 -8.67 -20.45 -3.91
N GLY A 194 -8.36 -20.10 -5.17
CA GLY A 194 -8.70 -18.81 -5.76
C GLY A 194 -7.55 -17.81 -5.67
N ILE A 195 -7.60 -16.81 -6.55
CA ILE A 195 -6.55 -15.80 -6.68
C ILE A 195 -6.71 -14.77 -5.56
N PRO A 196 -5.71 -14.59 -4.68
CA PRO A 196 -5.78 -13.55 -3.65
C PRO A 196 -5.87 -12.16 -4.28
N PHE A 197 -6.71 -11.30 -3.72
CA PHE A 197 -6.78 -9.90 -4.15
C PHE A 197 -5.42 -9.23 -3.98
N GLY A 198 -5.03 -8.42 -4.96
CA GLY A 198 -3.76 -7.70 -4.93
C GLY A 198 -2.52 -8.55 -5.20
N VAL A 199 -2.62 -9.87 -5.42
CA VAL A 199 -1.42 -10.71 -5.66
C VAL A 199 -0.56 -10.21 -6.82
N PHE A 200 -1.20 -9.78 -7.92
CA PHE A 200 -0.48 -9.21 -9.05
C PHE A 200 0.11 -7.84 -8.74
N CYS A 201 -0.56 -7.04 -7.90
CA CYS A 201 -0.06 -5.73 -7.51
C CYS A 201 1.20 -5.88 -6.66
N ALA A 202 1.13 -6.73 -5.64
CA ALA A 202 2.25 -7.09 -4.79
C ALA A 202 3.39 -7.69 -5.61
N LEU A 203 3.10 -8.61 -6.53
CA LEU A 203 4.12 -9.19 -7.40
C LEU A 203 4.84 -8.13 -8.24
N ASN A 204 4.10 -7.23 -8.90
CA ASN A 204 4.70 -6.15 -9.70
C ASN A 204 5.61 -5.25 -8.83
N ALA A 205 5.17 -4.89 -7.63
CA ALA A 205 6.00 -4.10 -6.73
C ALA A 205 7.22 -4.88 -6.24
N SER A 206 7.06 -6.15 -5.84
CA SER A 206 8.14 -6.97 -5.32
C SER A 206 9.23 -7.29 -6.34
N VAL A 207 8.89 -7.54 -7.62
CA VAL A 207 9.92 -7.78 -8.65
C VAL A 207 10.75 -6.52 -8.94
N ILE A 208 10.17 -5.34 -8.82
CA ILE A 208 10.90 -4.08 -8.92
C ILE A 208 11.74 -3.86 -7.65
N ASN A 209 11.13 -4.00 -6.47
CA ASN A 209 11.77 -3.69 -5.17
C ASN A 209 12.93 -4.64 -4.83
N HIS A 210 12.82 -5.92 -5.17
CA HIS A 210 13.74 -6.95 -4.70
C HIS A 210 14.50 -7.67 -5.81
N ALA A 211 13.94 -7.78 -7.02
CA ALA A 211 14.60 -8.48 -8.13
C ALA A 211 15.36 -7.54 -9.08
N GLY A 212 15.33 -6.22 -8.83
CA GLY A 212 16.07 -5.22 -9.61
C GLY A 212 15.51 -5.02 -11.02
N TRP A 213 14.23 -5.35 -11.23
CA TRP A 213 13.59 -5.18 -12.54
C TRP A 213 13.35 -3.70 -12.80
N SER A 214 13.65 -3.27 -14.03
CA SER A 214 13.37 -1.92 -14.49
C SER A 214 12.16 -1.90 -15.43
N LEU A 215 11.37 -0.84 -15.34
CA LEU A 215 10.23 -0.65 -16.22
C LEU A 215 10.73 -0.13 -17.57
N LEU A 216 10.41 -0.84 -18.64
CA LEU A 216 10.71 -0.40 -20.01
C LEU A 216 9.71 0.70 -20.39
N GLU A 217 10.13 1.97 -20.27
CA GLU A 217 9.39 3.11 -20.82
C GLU A 217 9.53 3.09 -22.35
N SER A 218 8.54 2.57 -23.07
CA SER A 218 8.55 2.64 -24.54
C SER A 218 8.39 4.10 -24.98
N GLN A 219 9.40 4.64 -25.68
CA GLN A 219 9.30 5.91 -26.41
C GLN A 219 8.26 5.74 -27.52
N VAL A 220 7.05 6.26 -27.34
CA VAL A 220 6.04 6.34 -28.41
C VAL A 220 6.15 7.70 -29.07
N ASP A 221 6.66 7.71 -30.30
CA ASP A 221 6.74 8.85 -31.20
C ASP A 221 5.37 9.51 -31.41
N GLN A 222 5.34 10.85 -31.38
CA GLN A 222 4.15 11.72 -31.35
C GLN A 222 3.22 11.69 -32.59
N SER A 223 3.26 10.69 -33.46
CA SER A 223 2.56 10.76 -34.76
C SER A 223 1.32 9.87 -34.92
N ARG A 224 0.97 9.00 -33.95
CA ARG A 224 -0.30 8.23 -34.02
C ARG A 224 -0.94 8.08 -32.65
N SER A 225 -2.18 8.53 -32.57
CA SER A 225 -3.08 8.40 -31.41
C SER A 225 -3.14 6.97 -30.88
N VAL A 226 -3.30 6.87 -29.55
CA VAL A 226 -3.37 5.67 -28.70
C VAL A 226 -2.01 5.27 -28.12
N ALA A 227 -1.62 5.99 -27.05
CA ALA A 227 -0.53 5.62 -26.18
C ALA A 227 -0.88 4.33 -25.42
N THR A 228 -0.32 3.21 -25.85
CA THR A 228 -0.33 1.94 -25.10
C THR A 228 0.91 1.87 -24.24
N ALA A 229 0.74 1.88 -22.92
CA ALA A 229 1.77 1.47 -21.98
C ALA A 229 1.79 -0.05 -21.93
N SER A 230 2.60 -0.69 -22.78
CA SER A 230 2.75 -2.13 -22.72
C SER A 230 3.65 -2.51 -21.54
N LEU A 231 3.08 -2.55 -20.34
CA LEU A 231 3.63 -3.30 -19.20
C LEU A 231 3.60 -4.78 -19.59
N THR A 232 4.61 -5.22 -20.33
CA THR A 232 4.71 -6.59 -20.82
C THR A 232 5.31 -7.46 -19.70
N LEU A 233 4.54 -7.67 -18.63
CA LEU A 233 4.65 -8.90 -17.86
C LEU A 233 3.76 -9.93 -18.56
N CYS A 234 4.37 -10.87 -19.29
CA CYS A 234 3.65 -12.01 -19.85
C CYS A 234 3.18 -12.94 -18.72
N LEU A 235 2.12 -12.54 -18.03
CA LEU A 235 1.36 -13.36 -17.10
C LEU A 235 0.24 -14.04 -17.89
N ALA A 236 0.51 -15.23 -18.39
CA ALA A 236 -0.54 -16.10 -18.94
C ALA A 236 -1.39 -16.63 -17.76
N VAL A 237 -2.39 -15.85 -17.34
CA VAL A 237 -3.41 -16.33 -16.42
C VAL A 237 -4.48 -17.06 -17.24
N ILE A 238 -4.48 -18.39 -17.20
CA ILE A 238 -5.58 -19.18 -17.75
C ILE A 238 -6.76 -19.05 -16.77
N LEU A 239 -7.61 -18.04 -16.96
CA LEU A 239 -8.82 -17.88 -16.17
C LEU A 239 -9.95 -18.75 -16.74
N GLY A 240 -10.22 -19.85 -16.06
CA GLY A 240 -11.49 -20.55 -16.17
C GLY A 240 -12.60 -19.77 -15.45
N ARG A 241 -13.44 -19.11 -16.25
CA ARG A 241 -14.76 -18.52 -15.93
C ARG A 241 -14.80 -17.17 -15.17
N SER A 242 -15.55 -16.29 -15.82
CA SER A 242 -15.98 -14.93 -15.51
C SER A 242 -16.70 -14.79 -14.18
N VAL A 243 -16.24 -13.86 -13.33
CA VAL A 243 -17.07 -13.25 -12.27
C VAL A 243 -16.77 -11.75 -12.21
N TRP A 244 -17.85 -11.00 -12.04
CA TRP A 244 -17.99 -9.56 -12.21
C TRP A 244 -17.30 -8.77 -11.10
N TRP A 245 -16.78 -7.58 -11.44
CA TRP A 245 -16.27 -6.62 -10.49
C TRP A 245 -17.42 -5.99 -9.70
N THR A 246 -17.38 -6.13 -8.37
CA THR A 246 -18.02 -5.20 -7.42
C THR A 246 -16.95 -4.54 -6.57
N PRO A 247 -17.05 -3.23 -6.28
CA PRO A 247 -16.02 -2.51 -5.57
C PRO A 247 -16.16 -2.66 -4.05
N LEU A 248 -15.06 -2.31 -3.37
CA LEU A 248 -14.89 -1.99 -1.94
C LEU A 248 -14.47 -3.13 -0.99
N ALA A 249 -13.20 -3.03 -0.61
CA ALA A 249 -12.72 -2.88 0.76
C ALA A 249 -13.15 -3.95 1.78
N THR A 250 -12.36 -5.04 1.93
CA THR A 250 -12.22 -5.69 3.25
C THR A 250 -11.02 -6.64 3.42
N THR A 251 -9.88 -6.47 2.73
CA THR A 251 -8.74 -7.41 2.95
C THR A 251 -7.37 -6.80 2.67
N LEU A 252 -7.16 -5.55 3.08
CA LEU A 252 -5.85 -4.91 3.07
C LEU A 252 -5.66 -4.08 4.36
N LEU A 253 -5.73 -4.76 5.50
CA LEU A 253 -5.12 -4.40 6.78
C LEU A 253 -4.81 -5.72 7.49
#